data_AF-A0A8J4V5K2-F1
#
_entry.id   AF-A0A8J4V5K2-F1
#
_cell.length_a   1.000
_cell.length_b   1.000
_cell.length_c   1.000
_cell.angle_alpha   90.00
_cell.angle_beta   90.00
_cell.angle_gamma   90.00
#
_symmetry.space_group_name_H-M   'P 1'
#
loop_
_entity.id
_entity.type
_entity.pdbx_description
1 polymer ?
#
loop_
_entity_poly.entity_id
_entity_poly.type
_entity_poly.pdbx_seq_one_letter_code
_entity_poly.pdbx_strand_id
1 'polypeptide(L)'
;MRSKPVILVLFVHLCLSLLSFSLAISSGDGYTITGRVKIQSMGVKGFGAQAKSSNVKVILNGGQRVTFLRHDGSFSFYNVPAGTHLIEVDALGYYFSPVRVDVSARFPGKIQAALTENRRGLGELILEPMRVEQYYEIREPFNVMSVVKSPMGLMMGFMLVVMFLMPKLMENMDPEEMRRAQEEMRNQGVPSLSSLLPGAARSS
;
A
#
# COMPACT_ATOMS: atom_id res chain seq x y z
N MET A 1 -47.55 -45.71 19.57
CA MET A 1 -46.17 -46.27 19.67
C MET A 1 -45.49 -46.38 18.29
N ARG A 2 -45.35 -45.27 17.53
CA ARG A 2 -44.84 -45.30 16.13
C ARG A 2 -43.61 -44.42 15.84
N SER A 3 -43.06 -43.70 16.83
CA SER A 3 -41.96 -42.74 16.64
C SER A 3 -40.54 -43.32 16.73
N LYS A 4 -40.39 -44.53 17.31
CA LYS A 4 -39.08 -45.18 17.52
C LYS A 4 -38.26 -45.40 16.24
N PRO A 5 -38.82 -45.83 15.08
CA PRO A 5 -38.01 -46.04 13.88
C PRO A 5 -37.59 -44.72 13.22
N VAL A 6 -38.39 -43.66 13.33
CA VAL A 6 -38.10 -42.35 12.71
C VAL A 6 -36.90 -41.67 13.38
N ILE A 7 -36.81 -41.76 14.72
CA ILE A 7 -35.68 -41.22 15.48
C ILE A 7 -34.39 -41.97 15.15
N LEU A 8 -34.47 -43.29 14.98
CA LEU A 8 -33.30 -44.11 14.62
C LEU A 8 -32.81 -43.79 13.20
N VAL A 9 -33.72 -43.60 12.24
CA VAL A 9 -33.35 -43.20 10.87
C VAL A 9 -32.72 -41.81 10.84
N LEU A 10 -33.27 -40.84 11.58
CA LEU A 10 -32.68 -39.50 11.71
C LEU A 10 -31.29 -39.54 12.35
N PHE A 11 -31.10 -40.38 13.38
CA PHE A 11 -29.81 -40.54 14.04
C PHE A 11 -28.77 -41.18 13.12
N VAL A 12 -29.15 -42.21 12.34
CA VAL A 12 -28.27 -42.82 11.34
C VAL A 12 -27.90 -41.82 10.25
N HIS A 13 -28.86 -41.02 9.78
CA HIS A 13 -28.59 -39.99 8.76
C HIS A 13 -27.68 -38.88 9.29
N LEU A 14 -27.86 -38.47 10.54
CA LEU A 14 -26.99 -37.53 11.24
C LEU A 14 -25.57 -38.10 11.34
N CYS A 15 -25.41 -39.36 11.77
CA CYS A 15 -24.11 -40.04 11.82
C CYS A 15 -23.47 -40.17 10.42
N LEU A 16 -24.23 -40.48 9.37
CA LEU A 16 -23.73 -40.56 7.99
C LEU A 16 -23.26 -39.19 7.46
N SER A 17 -23.98 -38.12 7.83
CA SER A 17 -23.60 -36.74 7.47
C SER A 17 -22.32 -36.29 8.18
N LEU A 18 -22.11 -36.75 9.42
CA LEU A 18 -20.90 -36.49 10.20
C LEU A 18 -19.71 -37.33 9.70
N LEU A 19 -19.94 -38.57 9.25
CA LEU A 19 -18.90 -39.41 8.62
C LEU A 19 -18.43 -38.86 7.28
N SER A 20 -19.33 -38.26 6.49
CA SER A 20 -19.00 -37.65 5.19
C SER A 20 -17.98 -36.52 5.29
N PHE A 21 -17.82 -35.90 6.47
CA PHE A 21 -16.86 -34.82 6.69
C PHE A 21 -15.42 -35.31 6.91
N SER A 22 -15.19 -36.61 7.13
CA SER A 22 -13.88 -37.13 7.55
C SER A 22 -13.06 -37.80 6.44
N LEU A 23 -13.59 -38.02 5.24
CA LEU A 23 -12.87 -38.70 4.16
C LEU A 23 -12.53 -37.77 3.00
N ALA A 24 -11.59 -36.87 3.27
CA ALA A 24 -10.70 -36.34 2.25
C ALA A 24 -9.24 -36.48 2.73
N ILE A 25 -8.87 -37.68 3.20
CA ILE A 25 -7.46 -38.06 3.21
C ILE A 25 -7.13 -38.38 1.75
N SER A 26 -6.74 -37.34 1.01
CA SER A 26 -6.04 -37.54 -0.24
C SER A 26 -4.73 -38.23 0.09
N SER A 27 -4.70 -39.56 -0.03
CA SER A 27 -3.50 -40.36 -0.20
C SER A 27 -2.90 -40.03 -1.56
N GLY A 28 -2.50 -38.79 -1.74
CA GLY A 28 -1.84 -38.29 -2.93
C GLY A 28 -0.37 -38.12 -2.62
N ASP A 29 0.49 -38.65 -3.48
CA ASP A 29 1.92 -38.40 -3.43
C ASP A 29 2.18 -36.91 -3.21
N GLY A 30 2.85 -36.60 -2.11
CA GLY A 30 3.16 -35.25 -1.73
C GLY A 30 4.25 -34.67 -2.61
N TYR A 31 3.94 -33.66 -3.41
CA TYR A 31 4.96 -32.99 -4.23
C TYR A 31 5.72 -31.95 -3.42
N THR A 32 6.99 -31.77 -3.76
CA THR A 32 7.84 -30.74 -3.14
C THR A 32 8.00 -29.58 -4.09
N ILE A 33 7.55 -28.39 -3.67
CA ILE A 33 7.78 -27.15 -4.40
C ILE A 33 9.02 -26.49 -3.83
N THR A 34 10.01 -26.22 -4.68
CA THR A 34 11.22 -25.48 -4.31
C THR A 34 11.29 -24.17 -5.09
N GLY A 35 11.85 -23.15 -4.45
CA GLY A 35 12.07 -21.85 -5.08
C GLY A 35 13.13 -21.05 -4.35
N ARG A 36 13.51 -19.93 -4.96
CA ARG A 36 14.46 -18.96 -4.42
C ARG A 36 13.87 -17.56 -4.48
N VAL A 37 13.94 -16.82 -3.39
CA VAL A 37 13.61 -15.40 -3.34
C VAL A 37 14.92 -14.62 -3.41
N LYS A 38 15.12 -13.84 -4.47
CA LYS A 38 16.25 -12.92 -4.56
C LYS A 38 15.88 -11.61 -3.90
N ILE A 39 16.16 -11.50 -2.62
CA ILE A 39 16.14 -10.21 -1.94
C ILE A 39 17.49 -9.57 -2.29
N GLN A 40 17.53 -8.78 -3.37
CA GLN A 40 18.68 -7.90 -3.52
C GLN A 40 18.70 -7.03 -2.27
N SER A 41 19.81 -7.09 -1.52
CA SER A 41 20.20 -6.01 -0.61
C SER A 41 20.44 -4.79 -1.51
N MET A 42 19.36 -4.22 -2.02
CA MET A 42 19.38 -3.07 -2.87
C MET A 42 19.78 -1.96 -1.92
N GLY A 43 21.07 -1.67 -1.90
CA GLY A 43 21.66 -0.64 -1.08
C GLY A 43 21.04 0.69 -1.47
N VAL A 44 19.92 1.02 -0.84
CA VAL A 44 19.41 2.37 -0.82
C VAL A 44 20.35 3.14 0.10
N LYS A 45 21.39 3.73 -0.51
CA LYS A 45 22.06 4.91 0.04
C LYS A 45 20.97 5.95 0.32
N GLY A 46 20.40 5.96 1.52
CA GLY A 46 19.38 6.96 1.85
C GLY A 46 18.63 6.74 3.16
N PHE A 47 18.08 5.56 3.43
CA PHE A 47 17.26 5.35 4.63
C PHE A 47 17.49 3.94 5.18
N GLY A 48 17.84 3.86 6.47
CA GLY A 48 18.39 2.69 7.16
C GLY A 48 17.46 1.49 7.36
N ALA A 49 16.80 1.00 6.32
CA ALA A 49 16.23 -0.33 6.32
C ALA A 49 17.15 -1.23 5.49
N GLN A 50 18.23 -1.71 6.11
CA GLN A 50 18.73 -3.02 5.69
C GLN A 50 17.54 -3.97 5.84
N ALA A 51 17.02 -4.43 4.71
CA ALA A 51 16.06 -5.50 4.65
C ALA A 51 16.68 -6.71 5.32
N LYS A 52 16.46 -6.84 6.63
CA LYS A 52 16.86 -8.03 7.35
C LYS A 52 16.10 -9.16 6.69
N SER A 53 16.80 -9.99 5.92
CA SER A 53 16.29 -11.22 5.32
C SER A 53 15.75 -12.22 6.37
N SER A 54 15.86 -11.90 7.66
CA SER A 54 15.52 -12.73 8.81
C SER A 54 14.03 -12.83 9.13
N ASN A 55 13.13 -12.15 8.41
CA ASN A 55 11.68 -12.27 8.65
C ASN A 55 10.88 -12.23 7.35
N VAL A 56 11.26 -13.07 6.40
CA VAL A 56 10.50 -13.27 5.15
C VAL A 56 9.71 -14.57 5.25
N LYS A 57 8.40 -14.45 5.10
CA LYS A 57 7.46 -15.57 5.10
C LYS A 57 7.03 -15.86 3.68
N VAL A 58 6.98 -17.13 3.33
CA VAL A 58 6.41 -17.59 2.07
C VAL A 58 5.11 -18.31 2.41
N ILE A 59 4.02 -17.85 1.81
CA ILE A 59 2.66 -18.26 2.11
C ILE A 59 2.11 -19.02 0.90
N LEU A 60 1.52 -20.18 1.15
CA LEU A 60 0.85 -21.00 0.14
C LEU A 60 -0.67 -20.93 0.35
N ASN A 61 -1.41 -20.68 -0.73
CA ASN A 61 -2.88 -20.64 -0.77
C ASN A 61 -3.50 -19.77 0.34
N GLY A 62 -3.01 -18.55 0.53
CA GLY A 62 -3.56 -17.61 1.50
C GLY A 62 -3.44 -18.06 2.97
N GLY A 63 -2.42 -18.85 3.31
CA GLY A 63 -2.11 -19.22 4.69
C GLY A 63 -2.33 -20.69 5.04
N GLN A 64 -2.78 -21.53 4.11
CA GLN A 64 -2.93 -22.97 4.34
C GLN A 64 -1.61 -23.62 4.75
N ARG A 65 -0.49 -23.16 4.16
CA ARG A 65 0.86 -23.53 4.58
C ARG A 65 1.73 -22.30 4.58
N VAL A 66 2.61 -22.21 5.56
CA VAL A 66 3.57 -21.12 5.69
C VAL A 66 4.94 -21.72 5.91
N THR A 67 5.94 -21.20 5.20
CA THR A 67 7.35 -21.55 5.40
C THR A 67 8.17 -20.27 5.49
N PHE A 68 9.35 -20.38 6.07
CA PHE A 68 10.27 -19.26 6.21
C PHE A 68 11.39 -19.38 5.19
N LEU A 69 11.90 -18.22 4.76
CA LEU A 69 13.04 -18.17 3.87
C LEU A 69 14.32 -18.61 4.60
N ARG A 70 15.11 -19.48 3.97
CA ARG A 70 16.45 -19.85 4.47
C ARG A 70 17.46 -18.73 4.21
N HIS A 71 18.62 -18.81 4.87
CA HIS A 71 19.70 -17.82 4.75
C HIS A 71 20.20 -17.61 3.31
N ASP A 72 20.13 -18.64 2.47
CA ASP A 72 20.52 -18.61 1.06
C ASP A 72 19.42 -18.06 0.12
N GLY A 73 18.29 -17.63 0.70
CA GLY A 73 17.11 -17.18 -0.03
C GLY A 73 16.28 -18.33 -0.60
N SER A 74 16.51 -19.58 -0.21
CA SER A 74 15.71 -20.71 -0.70
C SER A 74 14.50 -20.99 0.20
N PHE A 75 13.44 -21.55 -0.38
CA PHE A 75 12.29 -22.07 0.37
C PHE A 75 11.80 -23.38 -0.26
N SER A 76 11.13 -24.18 0.57
CA SER A 76 10.57 -25.46 0.17
C SER A 76 9.25 -25.74 0.87
N PHE A 77 8.23 -26.11 0.10
CA PHE A 77 6.98 -26.67 0.62
C PHE A 77 6.93 -28.16 0.34
N TYR A 78 6.69 -28.94 1.40
CA TYR A 78 6.58 -30.38 1.31
C TYR A 78 5.12 -30.82 1.32
N ASN A 79 4.87 -32.00 0.75
CA ASN A 79 3.58 -32.67 0.75
C ASN A 79 2.43 -31.85 0.14
N VAL A 80 2.72 -31.11 -0.95
CA VAL A 80 1.73 -30.30 -1.64
C VAL A 80 0.94 -31.20 -2.60
N PRO A 81 -0.42 -31.18 -2.57
CA PRO A 81 -1.22 -31.99 -3.48
C PRO A 81 -1.04 -31.52 -4.92
N ALA A 82 -1.41 -32.37 -5.89
CA ALA A 82 -1.48 -31.94 -7.27
C ALA A 82 -2.62 -30.93 -7.48
N GLY A 83 -2.36 -29.91 -8.28
CA GLY A 83 -3.30 -28.82 -8.55
C GLY A 83 -2.61 -27.48 -8.69
N THR A 84 -3.41 -26.44 -8.89
CA THR A 84 -2.92 -25.06 -8.95
C THR A 84 -2.86 -24.46 -7.55
N HIS A 85 -1.67 -24.03 -7.17
CA HIS A 85 -1.38 -23.36 -5.91
C HIS A 85 -0.99 -21.91 -6.15
N LEU A 86 -1.25 -21.06 -5.18
CA LEU A 86 -0.83 -19.66 -5.22
C LEU A 86 0.22 -19.42 -4.13
N ILE A 87 1.34 -18.83 -4.52
CA ILE A 87 2.47 -18.51 -3.65
C ILE A 87 2.58 -17.00 -3.51
N GLU A 88 2.64 -16.56 -2.27
CA GLU A 88 2.83 -15.17 -1.88
C GLU A 88 4.08 -15.08 -0.99
N VAL A 89 4.80 -13.97 -1.10
CA VAL A 89 5.96 -13.69 -0.25
C VAL A 89 5.66 -12.44 0.55
N ASP A 90 5.60 -12.59 1.86
CA ASP A 90 5.43 -11.51 2.83
C ASP A 90 6.79 -11.13 3.40
N ALA A 91 7.22 -9.92 3.08
CA ALA A 91 8.50 -9.35 3.50
C ALA A 91 8.33 -7.87 3.80
N LEU A 92 8.79 -7.44 4.97
CA LEU A 92 8.72 -6.04 5.38
C LEU A 92 9.53 -5.16 4.43
N GLY A 93 8.86 -4.20 3.79
CA GLY A 93 9.50 -3.22 2.89
C GLY A 93 9.68 -3.70 1.46
N TYR A 94 9.19 -4.89 1.10
CA TYR A 94 9.27 -5.42 -0.26
C TYR A 94 7.92 -5.98 -0.68
N TYR A 95 7.46 -5.53 -1.84
CA TYR A 95 6.29 -6.09 -2.49
C TYR A 95 6.71 -7.11 -3.55
N PHE A 96 6.17 -8.32 -3.45
CA PHE A 96 6.35 -9.42 -4.40
C PHE A 96 5.02 -9.71 -5.11
N SER A 97 5.06 -9.98 -6.41
CA SER A 97 3.86 -10.40 -7.15
C SER A 97 3.52 -11.86 -6.87
N PRO A 98 2.24 -12.20 -6.64
CA PRO A 98 1.82 -13.57 -6.37
C PRO A 98 2.06 -14.46 -7.59
N VAL A 99 2.57 -15.67 -7.35
CA VAL A 99 2.91 -16.63 -8.40
C VAL A 99 1.99 -17.84 -8.33
N ARG A 100 1.38 -18.21 -9.46
CA ARG A 100 0.57 -19.42 -9.59
C ARG A 100 1.47 -20.56 -9.98
N VAL A 101 1.47 -21.63 -9.21
CA VAL A 101 2.26 -22.82 -9.47
C VAL A 101 1.30 -23.97 -9.77
N ASP A 102 1.42 -24.54 -10.95
CA ASP A 102 0.66 -25.73 -11.34
C ASP A 102 1.51 -26.98 -11.11
N VAL A 103 1.01 -27.84 -10.22
CA VAL A 103 1.64 -29.11 -9.85
C VAL A 103 0.91 -30.24 -10.56
N SER A 104 1.56 -30.82 -11.56
CA SER A 104 0.97 -31.92 -12.32
C SER A 104 1.14 -33.27 -11.62
N ALA A 105 0.04 -33.98 -11.37
CA ALA A 105 0.09 -35.38 -10.92
C ALA A 105 0.68 -36.33 -11.97
N ARG A 106 0.58 -35.96 -13.26
CA ARG A 106 0.96 -36.82 -14.40
C ARG A 106 2.47 -36.90 -14.60
N PHE A 107 3.19 -35.84 -14.22
CA PHE A 107 4.63 -35.73 -14.38
C PHE A 107 5.25 -35.27 -13.06
N PRO A 108 5.57 -36.19 -12.13
CA PRO A 108 6.25 -35.85 -10.89
C PRO A 108 7.55 -35.08 -11.21
N GLY A 109 7.65 -33.84 -10.73
CA GLY A 109 8.82 -32.97 -10.94
C GLY A 109 8.69 -31.94 -12.07
N LYS A 110 7.66 -31.99 -12.93
CA LYS A 110 7.33 -30.89 -13.84
C LYS A 110 6.42 -29.90 -13.13
N ILE A 111 7.03 -29.04 -12.32
CA ILE A 111 6.33 -27.94 -11.65
C ILE A 111 6.38 -26.75 -12.60
N GLN A 112 5.21 -26.32 -13.09
CA GLN A 112 5.13 -25.13 -13.93
C GLN A 112 4.71 -23.95 -13.07
N ALA A 113 5.66 -23.06 -12.79
CA ALA A 113 5.34 -21.79 -12.17
C ALA A 113 4.99 -20.77 -13.26
N ALA A 114 3.87 -20.07 -13.10
CA ALA A 114 3.45 -18.97 -13.96
C ALA A 114 3.18 -17.75 -13.09
N LEU A 115 3.77 -16.60 -13.44
CA LEU A 115 3.41 -15.36 -12.78
C LEU A 115 1.92 -15.08 -13.02
N THR A 116 1.22 -14.58 -12.00
CA THR A 116 -0.20 -14.21 -12.16
C THR A 116 -0.37 -13.14 -13.25
N GLU A 117 0.62 -12.26 -13.39
CA GLU A 117 0.62 -11.17 -14.39
C GLU A 117 1.04 -11.61 -15.79
N ASN A 118 1.93 -12.61 -15.92
CA ASN A 118 2.45 -13.07 -17.20
C ASN A 118 2.59 -14.58 -17.16
N ARG A 119 1.86 -15.29 -18.04
CA ARG A 119 1.86 -16.76 -18.16
C ARG A 119 3.18 -17.32 -18.73
N ARG A 120 4.32 -16.76 -18.31
CA ARG A 120 5.65 -17.27 -18.61
C ARG A 120 5.91 -18.44 -17.68
N GLY A 121 6.12 -19.62 -18.26
CA GLY A 121 6.59 -20.79 -17.51
C GLY A 121 7.98 -20.51 -16.96
N LEU A 122 8.09 -20.39 -15.64
CA LEU A 122 9.36 -20.34 -14.92
C LEU A 122 9.79 -21.79 -14.68
N GLY A 123 10.94 -22.17 -15.26
CA GLY A 123 11.58 -23.45 -14.99
C GLY A 123 12.18 -23.54 -13.58
N GLU A 124 12.57 -22.39 -13.02
CA GLU A 124 12.99 -22.24 -11.62
C GLU A 124 12.18 -21.11 -10.98
N LEU A 125 11.58 -21.36 -9.82
CA LEU A 125 10.75 -20.39 -9.11
C LEU A 125 11.64 -19.34 -8.44
N ILE A 126 12.10 -18.36 -9.22
CA ILE A 126 12.88 -17.22 -8.74
C ILE A 126 11.93 -16.03 -8.57
N LEU A 127 11.76 -15.59 -7.32
CA LEU A 127 10.92 -14.45 -6.97
C LEU A 127 11.81 -13.23 -6.76
N GLU A 128 11.61 -12.21 -7.59
CA GLU A 128 12.31 -10.94 -7.50
C GLU A 128 11.33 -9.85 -7.01
N PRO A 129 11.77 -8.94 -6.11
CA PRO A 129 10.92 -7.90 -5.58
C PRO A 129 10.56 -6.91 -6.69
N MET A 130 9.28 -6.59 -6.84
CA MET A 130 8.84 -5.64 -7.88
C MET A 130 8.99 -4.20 -7.42
N ARG A 131 8.73 -3.93 -6.15
CA ARG A 131 8.77 -2.58 -5.58
C ARG A 131 9.28 -2.64 -4.14
N VAL A 132 10.11 -1.67 -3.76
CA VAL A 132 10.38 -1.38 -2.34
C VAL A 132 9.15 -0.66 -1.83
N GLU A 133 8.49 -1.24 -0.84
CA GLU A 133 7.25 -0.70 -0.31
C GLU A 133 7.57 0.54 0.54
N GLN A 134 7.34 1.72 -0.03
CA GLN A 134 7.52 2.99 0.65
C GLN A 134 6.28 3.25 1.52
N TYR A 135 6.28 2.68 2.73
CA TYR A 135 5.19 2.89 3.70
C TYR A 135 5.08 4.33 4.21
N TYR A 136 6.05 5.19 3.89
CA TYR A 136 6.06 6.59 4.27
C TYR A 136 5.94 7.48 3.04
N GLU A 137 4.97 8.39 3.07
CA GLU A 137 4.93 9.51 2.14
C GLU A 137 6.17 10.39 2.37
N ILE A 138 6.98 10.56 1.32
CA ILE A 138 8.11 11.47 1.35
C ILE A 138 7.53 12.87 1.47
N ARG A 139 7.79 13.56 2.58
CA ARG A 139 7.40 14.97 2.75
C ARG A 139 8.00 15.76 1.59
N GLU A 140 7.16 16.48 0.84
CA GLU A 140 7.64 17.33 -0.24
C GLU A 140 8.74 18.25 0.30
N PRO A 141 9.97 18.21 -0.26
CA PRO A 141 11.03 19.09 0.18
C PRO A 141 10.59 20.54 -0.05
N PHE A 142 10.94 21.43 0.89
CA PHE A 142 10.62 22.85 0.78
C PHE A 142 11.19 23.42 -0.51
N ASN A 143 10.32 23.63 -1.50
CA ASN A 143 10.71 24.18 -2.79
C ASN A 143 10.41 25.69 -2.78
N VAL A 144 11.46 26.50 -2.73
CA VAL A 144 11.32 27.97 -2.76
C VAL A 144 10.54 28.43 -4.00
N MET A 145 10.68 27.72 -5.12
CA MET A 145 9.95 28.01 -6.35
C MET A 145 8.45 27.66 -6.25
N SER A 146 8.07 26.66 -5.44
CA SER A 146 6.65 26.35 -5.19
C SER A 146 6.04 27.37 -4.23
N VAL A 147 6.81 27.86 -3.25
CA VAL A 147 6.37 28.92 -2.32
C VAL A 147 6.11 30.23 -3.06
N VAL A 148 7.01 30.66 -3.95
CA VAL A 148 6.82 31.88 -4.76
C VAL A 148 5.60 31.77 -5.69
N LYS A 149 5.34 30.58 -6.26
CA LYS A 149 4.17 30.32 -7.11
C LYS A 149 2.89 29.99 -6.32
N SER A 150 2.98 29.82 -5.00
CA SER A 150 1.83 29.50 -4.17
C SER A 150 0.92 30.73 -3.98
N PRO A 151 -0.39 30.52 -3.73
CA PRO A 151 -1.30 31.61 -3.39
C PRO A 151 -0.79 32.48 -2.23
N MET A 152 -0.12 31.87 -1.24
CA MET A 152 0.46 32.59 -0.10
C MET A 152 1.65 33.48 -0.51
N GLY A 153 2.54 32.98 -1.38
CA GLY A 153 3.68 33.76 -1.87
C GLY A 153 3.29 34.91 -2.79
N LEU A 154 2.29 34.68 -3.65
CA LEU A 154 1.77 35.72 -4.54
C LEU A 154 1.05 36.83 -3.77
N MET A 155 0.28 36.47 -2.74
CA MET A 155 -0.35 37.44 -1.83
C MET A 155 0.69 38.26 -1.07
N MET A 156 1.75 37.62 -0.54
CA MET A 156 2.86 38.32 0.10
C MET A 156 3.54 39.30 -0.87
N GLY A 157 3.81 38.87 -2.11
CA GLY A 157 4.40 39.73 -3.14
C GLY A 157 3.51 40.92 -3.52
N PHE A 158 2.21 40.69 -3.72
CA PHE A 158 1.24 41.74 -4.03
C PHE A 158 1.15 42.78 -2.90
N MET A 159 1.15 42.34 -1.64
CA MET A 159 1.13 43.24 -0.49
C MET A 159 2.36 44.15 -0.41
N LEU A 160 3.56 43.62 -0.70
CA LEU A 160 4.78 44.43 -0.74
C LEU A 160 4.71 45.50 -1.84
N VAL A 161 4.21 45.15 -3.02
CA VAL A 161 4.02 46.11 -4.11
C VAL A 161 3.04 47.21 -3.70
N VAL A 162 1.88 46.84 -3.15
CA VAL A 162 0.87 47.82 -2.69
C VAL A 162 1.44 48.73 -1.60
N MET A 163 2.25 48.21 -0.66
CA MET A 163 2.90 49.00 0.39
C MET A 163 3.83 50.09 -0.18
N PHE A 164 4.48 49.85 -1.32
CA PHE A 164 5.32 50.84 -1.99
C PHE A 164 4.54 51.78 -2.92
N LEU A 165 3.43 51.31 -3.51
CA LEU A 165 2.62 52.10 -4.45
C LEU A 165 1.58 52.99 -3.75
N MET A 166 1.00 52.56 -2.63
CA MET A 166 0.03 53.34 -1.84
C MET A 166 0.54 54.73 -1.47
N PRO A 167 1.77 54.90 -0.92
CA PRO A 167 2.32 56.22 -0.61
C PRO A 167 2.35 57.14 -1.84
N LYS A 168 2.73 56.61 -3.01
CA LYS A 168 2.84 57.38 -4.26
C LYS A 168 1.49 57.78 -4.86
N LEU A 169 0.47 56.95 -4.67
CA LEU A 169 -0.89 57.26 -5.13
C LEU A 169 -1.57 58.27 -4.20
N MET A 170 -1.36 58.14 -2.88
CA MET A 170 -1.91 59.08 -1.88
C MET A 170 -1.26 60.46 -1.95
N GLU A 171 0.01 60.56 -2.32
CA GLU A 171 0.72 61.84 -2.53
C GLU A 171 0.12 62.70 -3.67
N ASN A 172 -0.64 62.11 -4.60
CA ASN A 172 -1.17 62.80 -5.79
C ASN A 172 -2.71 62.85 -5.85
N MET A 173 -3.43 62.45 -4.80
CA MET A 173 -4.90 62.46 -4.77
C MET A 173 -5.48 63.54 -3.85
N ASP A 174 -6.58 64.17 -4.28
CA ASP A 174 -7.30 65.18 -3.51
C ASP A 174 -8.04 64.58 -2.30
N PRO A 175 -8.15 65.29 -1.15
CA PRO A 175 -8.72 64.78 0.10
C PRO A 175 -10.23 64.49 0.05
N GLU A 176 -10.94 64.89 -1.02
CA GLU A 176 -12.33 64.51 -1.27
C GLU A 176 -12.47 63.14 -1.95
N GLU A 177 -11.51 62.74 -2.78
CA GLU A 177 -11.56 61.45 -3.48
C GLU A 177 -11.14 60.28 -2.57
N MET A 178 -10.22 60.54 -1.64
CA MET A 178 -9.84 59.58 -0.60
C MET A 178 -11.04 59.17 0.28
N ARG A 179 -11.92 60.12 0.60
CA ARG A 179 -13.14 59.86 1.38
C ARG A 179 -14.11 58.95 0.64
N ARG A 180 -14.29 59.18 -0.67
CA ARG A 180 -15.15 58.34 -1.52
C ARG A 180 -14.58 56.95 -1.71
N ALA A 181 -13.27 56.83 -1.96
CA ALA A 181 -12.59 55.55 -2.06
C ALA A 181 -12.67 54.74 -0.75
N GLN A 182 -12.58 55.41 0.40
CA GLN A 182 -12.72 54.76 1.70
C GLN A 182 -14.15 54.31 2.01
N GLU A 183 -15.16 55.06 1.57
CA GLU A 183 -16.57 54.66 1.65
C GLU A 183 -16.88 53.46 0.75
N GLU A 184 -16.29 53.39 -0.44
CA GLU A 184 -16.41 52.24 -1.35
C GLU A 184 -15.66 51.01 -0.83
N MET A 185 -14.46 51.17 -0.28
CA MET A 185 -13.69 50.09 0.34
C MET A 185 -14.40 49.49 1.56
N ARG A 186 -15.06 50.33 2.37
CA ARG A 186 -15.88 49.88 3.51
C ARG A 186 -17.10 49.08 3.07
N ASN A 187 -17.68 49.41 1.91
CA ASN A 187 -18.85 48.73 1.35
C ASN A 187 -18.49 47.47 0.54
N GLN A 188 -17.29 47.37 -0.04
CA GLN A 188 -16.88 46.25 -0.91
C GLN A 188 -16.20 45.08 -0.19
N GLY A 189 -16.05 45.11 1.14
CA GLY A 189 -15.57 43.95 1.91
C GLY A 189 -14.17 43.48 1.56
N VAL A 190 -13.38 44.30 0.85
CA VAL A 190 -11.97 44.04 0.60
C VAL A 190 -11.20 44.22 1.92
N PRO A 191 -10.41 43.22 2.35
CA PRO A 191 -9.72 43.29 3.61
C PRO A 191 -8.68 44.41 3.53
N SER A 192 -8.90 45.49 4.30
CA SER A 192 -7.87 46.50 4.54
C SER A 192 -6.64 45.82 5.16
N LEU A 193 -5.43 46.35 4.91
CA LEU A 193 -4.16 45.80 5.42
C LEU A 193 -4.17 45.50 6.95
N SER A 194 -5.01 46.21 7.70
CA SER A 194 -5.27 46.00 9.13
C SER A 194 -6.01 44.71 9.49
N SER A 195 -6.72 44.08 8.55
CA SER A 195 -7.49 42.84 8.74
C SER A 195 -6.75 41.56 8.29
N LEU A 196 -5.64 41.71 7.57
CA LEU A 196 -4.76 40.62 7.10
C LEU A 196 -3.55 40.35 8.02
N LEU A 197 -3.35 41.17 9.06
CA LEU A 197 -2.38 40.93 10.13
C LEU A 197 -3.09 40.24 11.31
N PRO A 198 -2.99 38.91 11.47
CA PRO A 198 -3.49 38.24 12.67
C PRO A 198 -2.52 38.52 13.82
N GLY A 199 -2.75 39.58 14.62
CA GLY A 199 -2.11 39.68 15.94
C GLY A 199 -1.64 41.03 16.44
N ALA A 200 -2.43 42.10 16.36
CA ALA A 200 -2.10 43.34 17.09
C ALA A 200 -3.33 44.08 17.66
N ALA A 201 -4.35 43.36 18.11
CA ALA A 201 -5.46 43.97 18.87
C ALA A 201 -6.14 42.96 19.82
N ARG A 202 -5.39 42.44 20.80
CA ARG A 202 -5.94 41.88 22.04
C ARG A 202 -4.94 42.04 23.19
N SER A 203 -5.10 43.10 23.97
CA SER A 203 -4.99 43.03 25.43
C SER A 203 -5.67 44.24 26.03
N SER A 204 -6.61 43.93 26.92
CA SER A 204 -7.00 44.77 28.06
C SER A 204 -5.81 45.08 28.94
#